data_AF-A0A838PV01-F1
#
_entry.id   AF-A0A838PV01-F1
#
_cell.length_a   1.000
_cell.length_b   1.000
_cell.length_c   1.000
_cell.angle_alpha   90.00
_cell.angle_beta   90.00
_cell.angle_gamma   90.00
#
_symmetry.space_group_name_H-M   'P 1'
#
loop_
_entity.id
_entity.type
_entity.pdbx_description
1 polymer ?
#
loop_
_entity_poly.entity_id
_entity_poly.type
_entity_poly.pdbx_seq_one_letter_code
_entity_poly.pdbx_strand_id
1 'polypeptide(L)'
;MRLVVARCVVDYDGRLTAHLASAVRLLLVKADGCVAVHADGGAYKPLNWMNAPNTLLESEDRWTVTNPRGETLTITLEEVILDVSQACGEDPGLVKDGVEAHLQELLAASPAVLGEQLRLVRREYPTDIGPVDLLCRDAQGQVVAV
;
A
#
# COMPACT_ATOMS: atom_id res chain seq x y z
N MET A 1 -15.97 10.55 0.44
CA MET A 1 -14.89 10.43 -0.56
C MET A 1 -14.99 11.63 -1.48
N ARG A 2 -13.87 12.28 -1.79
CA ARG A 2 -13.80 13.31 -2.84
C ARG A 2 -12.86 12.83 -3.95
N LEU A 3 -13.32 12.98 -5.18
CA LEU A 3 -12.62 12.59 -6.40
C LEU A 3 -12.38 13.87 -7.20
N VAL A 4 -11.11 14.19 -7.43
CA VAL A 4 -10.74 15.35 -8.24
C VAL A 4 -9.88 14.90 -9.42
N VAL A 5 -10.33 15.19 -10.63
CA VAL A 5 -9.50 15.04 -11.84
C VAL A 5 -8.97 16.42 -12.18
N ALA A 6 -7.67 16.57 -12.13
CA ALA A 6 -7.02 17.85 -12.36
C ALA A 6 -5.70 17.67 -13.10
N ARG A 7 -5.35 18.66 -13.92
CA ARG A 7 -3.97 18.87 -14.32
C ARG A 7 -3.22 19.44 -13.13
N CYS A 8 -2.17 18.77 -12.69
CA CYS A 8 -1.43 19.18 -11.51
C CYS A 8 0.04 18.76 -11.56
N VAL A 9 0.85 19.39 -10.69
CA VAL A 9 2.18 18.95 -10.29
C VAL A 9 2.08 18.42 -8.87
N VAL A 10 2.84 17.37 -8.54
CA VAL A 10 2.87 16.82 -7.18
C VAL A 10 4.29 16.67 -6.68
N ASP A 11 4.56 17.21 -5.50
CA ASP A 11 5.82 17.11 -4.80
C ASP A 11 5.61 16.47 -3.44
N TYR A 12 6.44 15.50 -3.11
CA TYR A 12 6.50 14.89 -1.79
C TYR A 12 7.84 15.16 -1.15
N ASP A 13 7.79 15.59 0.11
CA ASP A 13 8.96 15.83 0.96
C ASP A 13 8.81 15.08 2.29
N GLY A 14 9.72 14.14 2.54
CA GLY A 14 9.72 13.31 3.74
C GLY A 14 10.98 12.47 3.83
N ARG A 15 10.86 11.17 4.14
CA ARG A 15 12.01 10.24 4.14
C ARG A 15 12.78 10.17 2.81
N LEU A 16 12.10 10.51 1.73
CA LEU A 16 12.65 10.69 0.39
C LEU A 16 11.93 11.89 -0.24
N THR A 17 12.47 12.36 -1.36
CA THR A 17 11.77 13.34 -2.20
C THR A 17 11.21 12.64 -3.44
N ALA A 18 10.02 13.05 -3.87
CA ALA A 18 9.44 12.58 -5.11
C ALA A 18 8.75 13.74 -5.85
N HIS A 19 8.89 13.75 -7.17
CA HIS A 19 8.31 14.78 -8.03
C HIS A 19 7.53 14.11 -9.17
N LEU A 20 6.31 14.60 -9.40
CA LEU A 20 5.47 14.24 -10.52
C LEU A 20 5.18 15.51 -11.34
N ALA A 21 5.80 15.60 -12.52
CA ALA A 21 5.65 16.71 -13.46
C ALA A 21 4.20 16.93 -13.90
N SER A 22 3.87 18.08 -14.49
CA SER A 22 2.49 18.42 -14.89
C SER A 22 1.84 17.33 -15.75
N ALA A 23 0.70 16.80 -15.28
CA ALA A 23 -0.14 15.87 -16.01
C ALA A 23 -1.56 15.86 -15.43
N VAL A 24 -2.53 15.35 -16.19
CA VAL A 24 -3.86 15.07 -15.67
C VAL A 24 -3.80 13.85 -14.77
N ARG A 25 -4.32 13.99 -13.54
CA ARG A 25 -4.29 12.95 -12.50
C ARG A 25 -5.62 12.85 -11.80
N LEU A 26 -5.90 11.67 -11.26
CA LEU A 26 -6.99 11.46 -10.31
C LEU A 26 -6.43 11.61 -8.89
N LEU A 27 -6.94 12.59 -8.17
CA LEU A 27 -6.72 12.81 -6.74
C LEU A 27 -7.88 12.19 -5.97
N LEU A 28 -7.58 11.20 -5.14
CA LEU A 28 -8.53 10.55 -4.26
C LEU A 28 -8.33 11.06 -2.84
N VAL A 29 -9.33 11.75 -2.28
CA VAL A 29 -9.32 12.24 -0.89
C VAL A 29 -10.36 11.49 -0.08
N LYS A 30 -9.90 10.66 0.85
CA LYS A 30 -10.74 9.85 1.74
C LYS A 30 -11.17 10.67 2.96
N ALA A 31 -12.27 10.24 3.58
CA ALA A 31 -12.82 10.91 4.76
C ALA A 31 -11.94 10.77 6.01
N ASP A 32 -11.06 9.77 6.05
CA ASP A 32 -10.07 9.57 7.11
C ASP A 32 -8.82 10.45 6.94
N GLY A 33 -8.74 11.25 5.87
CA GLY A 33 -7.61 12.10 5.55
C GLY A 33 -6.54 11.43 4.67
N CYS A 34 -6.74 10.19 4.22
CA CYS A 34 -5.85 9.60 3.22
C CYS A 34 -5.99 10.32 1.88
N VAL A 35 -4.86 10.64 1.25
CA VAL A 35 -4.80 11.24 -0.09
C VAL A 35 -3.95 10.37 -1.00
N ALA A 36 -4.44 10.06 -2.19
CA ALA A 36 -3.75 9.24 -3.19
C ALA A 36 -3.83 9.87 -4.58
N VAL A 37 -2.72 9.74 -5.33
CA VAL A 37 -2.54 10.34 -6.65
C VAL A 37 -2.38 9.24 -7.69
N HIS A 38 -3.27 9.21 -8.67
CA HIS A 38 -3.35 8.18 -9.71
C HIS A 38 -3.16 8.76 -11.12
N ALA A 39 -2.76 7.90 -12.05
CA ALA A 39 -2.77 8.13 -13.49
C ALA A 39 -3.37 6.90 -14.20
N ASP A 40 -3.76 7.04 -15.47
CA ASP A 40 -4.34 5.94 -16.26
C ASP A 40 -3.36 4.77 -16.47
N GLY A 41 -2.07 5.09 -16.56
CA GLY A 41 -0.98 4.12 -16.72
C GLY A 41 -0.06 4.12 -15.50
N GLY A 42 0.66 3.01 -15.32
CA GLY A 42 1.46 2.75 -14.12
C GLY A 42 0.92 1.55 -13.34
N ALA A 43 1.63 1.15 -12.29
CA ALA A 43 1.24 0.01 -11.45
C ALA A 43 -0.21 0.14 -10.94
N TYR A 44 -0.84 -0.97 -10.54
CA TYR A 44 -2.19 -0.98 -9.92
C TYR A 44 -2.33 -0.12 -8.63
N LYS A 45 -1.23 0.48 -8.17
CA LYS A 45 -1.11 1.31 -6.98
C LYS A 45 -1.08 2.80 -7.36
N PRO A 46 -1.45 3.71 -6.43
CA PRO A 46 -1.22 5.14 -6.65
C PRO A 46 0.26 5.42 -6.93
N LEU A 47 0.54 6.46 -7.73
CA LEU A 47 1.90 6.93 -8.00
C LEU A 47 2.53 7.56 -6.74
N ASN A 48 1.72 8.22 -5.92
CA ASN A 48 2.11 8.80 -4.63
C ASN A 48 0.89 8.81 -3.71
N TRP A 49 1.08 8.62 -2.40
CA TRP A 49 0.00 8.64 -1.43
C TRP A 49 0.49 8.96 -0.02
N MET A 50 -0.41 9.52 0.79
CA MET A 50 -0.24 9.66 2.24
C MET A 50 -1.38 8.95 2.95
N ASN A 51 -1.01 8.01 3.82
CA ASN A 51 -1.97 7.30 4.67
C ASN A 51 -2.46 8.21 5.79
N ALA A 52 -3.71 8.04 6.20
CA ALA A 52 -4.28 8.71 7.36
C ALA A 52 -3.49 8.39 8.66
N PRO A 53 -3.52 9.28 9.67
CA PRO A 53 -4.19 10.59 9.66
C PRO A 53 -3.34 11.65 8.95
N ASN A 54 -3.98 12.57 8.24
CA ASN A 54 -3.32 13.76 7.68
C ASN A 54 -4.17 15.01 7.91
N THR A 55 -3.52 16.16 7.92
CA THR A 55 -4.16 17.46 7.77
C THR A 55 -4.09 17.88 6.30
N LEU A 56 -5.24 18.17 5.69
CA LEU A 56 -5.32 18.73 4.34
C LEU A 56 -5.62 20.23 4.45
N LEU A 57 -4.72 21.05 3.91
CA LEU A 57 -4.92 22.48 3.73
C LEU A 57 -5.13 22.77 2.25
N GLU A 58 -6.25 23.41 1.94
CA GLU A 58 -6.62 23.76 0.56
C GLU A 58 -6.51 25.27 0.35
N SER A 59 -5.80 25.66 -0.71
CA SER A 59 -5.82 26.98 -1.32
C SER A 59 -6.34 26.84 -2.77
N GLU A 60 -6.60 27.96 -3.44
CA GLU A 60 -7.19 28.00 -4.78
C GLU A 60 -6.41 27.16 -5.81
N ASP A 61 -5.08 27.23 -5.78
CA ASP A 61 -4.17 26.59 -6.73
C ASP A 61 -3.25 25.54 -6.09
N ARG A 62 -3.36 25.32 -4.78
CA ARG A 62 -2.41 24.48 -4.05
C ARG A 62 -3.05 23.77 -2.87
N TRP A 63 -2.88 22.46 -2.83
CA TRP A 63 -3.21 21.64 -1.69
C TRP A 63 -1.93 21.16 -1.00
N THR A 64 -1.95 21.13 0.32
CA THR A 64 -0.85 20.58 1.13
C THR A 64 -1.40 19.59 2.12
N VAL A 65 -0.94 18.35 2.01
CA VAL A 65 -1.25 17.26 2.94
C VAL A 65 -0.05 17.08 3.86
N THR A 66 -0.27 17.11 5.17
CA THR A 66 0.80 16.94 6.16
C THR A 66 0.45 15.82 7.12
N ASN A 67 1.39 14.88 7.34
CA ASN A 67 1.21 13.82 8.33
C ASN A 67 1.81 14.20 9.70
N PRO A 68 1.55 13.41 10.77
CA PRO A 68 2.08 13.71 12.11
C PRO A 68 3.61 13.68 12.23
N ARG A 69 4.30 13.11 11.23
CA ARG A 69 5.78 13.07 11.17
C ARG A 69 6.36 14.30 10.46
N GLY A 70 5.52 15.22 9.99
CA GLY A 70 5.93 16.43 9.28
C GLY A 70 6.26 16.23 7.80
N GLU A 71 6.02 15.05 7.24
CA GLU A 71 6.15 14.83 5.79
C GLU A 71 5.00 15.53 5.07
N THR A 72 5.27 16.05 3.87
CA THR A 72 4.30 16.82 3.09
C THR A 72 4.11 16.26 1.69
N LEU A 73 2.86 16.28 1.21
CA LEU A 73 2.51 16.09 -0.19
C LEU A 73 1.84 17.38 -0.68
N THR A 74 2.54 18.12 -1.52
CA THR A 74 2.05 19.36 -2.13
C THR A 74 1.54 19.06 -3.53
N ILE A 75 0.29 19.46 -3.81
CA ILE A 75 -0.35 19.30 -5.11
C ILE A 75 -0.66 20.70 -5.63
N THR A 76 0.03 21.12 -6.68
CA THR A 76 -0.26 22.38 -7.38
C THR A 76 -1.24 22.11 -8.50
N LEU A 77 -2.43 22.68 -8.39
CA LEU A 77 -3.52 22.54 -9.35
C LEU A 77 -3.37 23.59 -10.46
N GLU A 78 -3.26 23.14 -11.70
CA GLU A 78 -3.21 24.01 -12.88
C GLU A 78 -4.59 24.16 -13.52
N GLU A 79 -5.38 23.08 -13.54
CA GLU A 79 -6.73 23.05 -14.09
C GLU A 79 -7.54 21.94 -13.40
N VAL A 80 -8.73 22.26 -12.89
CA VAL A 80 -9.66 21.25 -12.35
C VAL A 80 -10.69 20.89 -13.43
N ILE A 81 -10.73 19.61 -13.79
CA ILE A 81 -11.61 19.05 -14.84
C ILE A 81 -12.87 18.46 -14.20
N LEU A 82 -12.72 17.80 -13.05
CA LEU A 82 -13.82 17.21 -12.28
C LEU A 82 -13.53 17.39 -10.79
N ASP A 83 -14.54 17.76 -10.03
CA ASP A 83 -14.52 17.74 -8.56
C ASP A 83 -15.87 17.25 -8.05
N VAL A 84 -15.90 16.07 -7.46
CA VAL A 84 -17.12 15.45 -6.96
C VAL A 84 -16.89 14.82 -5.59
N SER A 85 -17.85 15.03 -4.69
CA SER A 85 -17.87 14.41 -3.37
C SER A 85 -19.05 13.45 -3.25
N GLN A 86 -18.76 12.23 -2.80
CA GLN A 86 -19.73 11.17 -2.61
C GLN A 86 -19.46 10.41 -1.31
N ALA A 87 -20.51 10.15 -0.53
CA ALA A 87 -20.43 9.25 0.63
C ALA A 87 -20.47 7.80 0.16
N CYS A 88 -19.56 6.96 0.68
CA CYS A 88 -19.53 5.52 0.40
C CYS A 88 -20.44 4.70 1.33
N GLY A 89 -20.96 5.32 2.40
CA GLY A 89 -21.75 4.62 3.42
C GLY A 89 -20.88 3.86 4.42
N GLU A 90 -21.50 2.93 5.14
CA GLU A 90 -20.82 2.03 6.07
C GLU A 90 -20.07 0.93 5.31
N ASP A 91 -18.81 0.71 5.69
CA ASP A 91 -17.99 -0.36 5.11
C ASP A 91 -18.18 -1.66 5.94
N PRO A 92 -18.72 -2.74 5.35
CA PRO A 92 -18.84 -4.02 6.04
C PRO A 92 -17.48 -4.71 6.25
N GLY A 93 -16.41 -4.18 5.66
CA GLY A 93 -15.07 -4.72 5.72
C GLY A 93 -14.80 -5.76 4.64
N LEU A 94 -13.51 -5.90 4.30
CA LEU A 94 -13.04 -6.92 3.37
C LEU A 94 -12.96 -8.28 4.08
N VAL A 95 -13.78 -9.25 3.64
CA VAL A 95 -13.60 -10.65 4.01
C VAL A 95 -12.58 -11.26 3.05
N LYS A 96 -11.46 -11.75 3.60
CA LYS A 96 -10.45 -12.50 2.84
C LYS A 96 -10.59 -13.97 3.18
N ASP A 97 -11.03 -14.78 2.23
CA ASP A 97 -10.87 -16.23 2.31
C ASP A 97 -9.41 -16.55 2.00
N GLY A 98 -8.62 -16.74 3.06
CA GLY A 98 -7.18 -16.93 3.00
C GLY A 98 -6.81 -18.32 2.50
N VAL A 99 -6.65 -18.47 1.19
CA VAL A 99 -6.05 -19.68 0.61
C VAL A 99 -4.57 -19.80 1.04
N GLU A 100 -3.89 -18.70 1.34
CA GLU A 100 -2.47 -18.69 1.73
C GLU A 100 -2.25 -19.22 3.16
N ALA A 101 -3.01 -18.75 4.15
CA ALA A 101 -2.94 -19.29 5.50
C ALA A 101 -3.29 -20.79 5.52
N HIS A 102 -4.31 -21.19 4.75
CA HIS A 102 -4.68 -22.59 4.60
C HIS A 102 -3.63 -23.39 3.84
N LEU A 103 -3.02 -22.84 2.78
CA LEU A 103 -1.94 -23.47 2.04
C LEU A 103 -0.70 -23.64 2.92
N GLN A 104 -0.34 -22.62 3.71
CA GLN A 104 0.74 -22.70 4.69
C GLN A 104 0.47 -23.82 5.71
N GLU A 105 -0.77 -23.98 6.17
CA GLU A 105 -1.16 -25.09 7.05
C GLU A 105 -1.04 -26.47 6.37
N LEU A 106 -1.50 -26.59 5.12
CA LEU A 106 -1.40 -27.82 4.34
C LEU A 106 0.07 -28.21 4.06
N LEU A 107 0.91 -27.22 3.73
CA LEU A 107 2.34 -27.40 3.50
C LEU A 107 3.08 -27.72 4.81
N ALA A 108 2.71 -27.09 5.92
CA ALA A 108 3.25 -27.42 7.24
C ALA A 108 2.89 -28.84 7.69
N ALA A 109 1.68 -29.29 7.37
CA ALA A 109 1.21 -30.64 7.65
C ALA A 109 1.87 -31.70 6.75
N SER A 110 2.28 -31.32 5.54
CA SER A 110 2.95 -32.21 4.60
C SER A 110 4.14 -31.55 3.87
N PRO A 111 5.25 -31.23 4.56
CA PRO A 111 6.35 -30.48 3.94
C PRO A 111 7.05 -31.26 2.82
N ALA A 112 6.88 -32.59 2.78
CA ALA A 112 7.41 -33.46 1.74
C ALA A 112 6.86 -33.15 0.33
N VAL A 113 5.74 -32.44 0.20
CA VAL A 113 5.20 -32.05 -1.13
C VAL A 113 6.04 -30.98 -1.83
N LEU A 114 6.90 -30.28 -1.08
CA LEU A 114 7.77 -29.20 -1.58
C LEU A 114 9.09 -29.71 -2.19
N GLY A 115 9.42 -30.98 -2.02
CA GLY A 115 10.69 -31.56 -2.48
C GLY A 115 11.25 -32.62 -1.53
N GLU A 116 12.57 -32.84 -1.58
CA GLU A 116 13.24 -33.89 -0.79
C GLU A 116 12.95 -33.75 0.72
N GLN A 117 12.33 -34.77 1.32
CA GLN A 117 12.06 -35.02 2.74
C GLN A 117 12.23 -33.84 3.71
N LEU A 118 11.56 -32.72 3.43
CA LEU A 118 11.60 -31.57 4.31
C LEU A 118 10.87 -31.90 5.61
N ARG A 119 11.45 -31.46 6.72
CA ARG A 119 10.85 -31.53 8.05
C ARG A 119 10.60 -30.12 8.55
N LEU A 120 9.35 -29.83 8.90
CA LEU A 120 8.99 -28.55 9.47
C LEU A 120 9.72 -28.33 10.79
N VAL A 121 10.40 -27.19 10.91
CA VAL A 121 10.95 -26.69 12.17
C VAL A 121 9.90 -25.81 12.86
N ARG A 122 9.38 -24.81 12.13
CA ARG A 122 8.44 -23.83 12.67
C ARG A 122 7.76 -23.05 11.56
N ARG A 123 6.48 -22.73 11.76
CA ARG A 123 5.72 -21.75 10.96
C ARG A 123 5.99 -20.34 11.48
N GLU A 124 5.96 -19.34 10.60
CA GLU A 124 6.15 -17.93 10.94
C GLU A 124 7.42 -17.74 11.78
N TYR A 125 8.54 -18.25 11.26
CA TYR A 125 9.80 -18.18 11.98
C TYR A 125 10.33 -16.74 11.95
N PRO A 126 10.48 -16.05 13.09
CA PRO A 126 10.88 -14.65 13.11
C PRO A 126 12.34 -14.48 12.68
N THR A 127 12.61 -13.49 11.83
CA THR A 127 13.97 -13.03 11.47
C THR A 127 14.08 -11.51 11.62
N ASP A 128 15.30 -10.99 11.50
CA ASP A 128 15.59 -9.56 11.64
C ASP A 128 14.93 -8.69 10.54
N ILE A 129 14.54 -9.29 9.42
CA ILE A 129 13.92 -8.58 8.26
C ILE A 129 12.44 -8.94 8.05
N GLY A 130 11.87 -9.81 8.88
CA GLY A 130 10.50 -10.31 8.75
C GLY A 130 10.38 -11.82 8.96
N PRO A 131 9.18 -12.37 9.16
CA PRO A 131 9.00 -13.80 9.33
C PRO A 131 9.22 -14.56 8.01
N VAL A 132 9.71 -15.79 8.13
CA VAL A 132 9.67 -16.80 7.06
C VAL A 132 8.43 -17.66 7.30
N ASP A 133 7.65 -17.94 6.25
CA ASP A 133 6.39 -18.67 6.34
C ASP A 133 6.61 -20.07 6.93
N LEU A 134 7.55 -20.83 6.37
CA LEU A 134 7.93 -22.15 6.88
C LEU A 134 9.45 -22.27 6.96
N LEU A 135 9.97 -22.45 8.17
CA LEU A 135 11.35 -22.90 8.34
C LEU A 135 11.36 -24.43 8.38
N CYS A 136 12.13 -25.04 7.48
CA CYS A 136 12.26 -26.49 7.33
C CYS A 136 13.72 -26.94 7.47
N ARG A 137 13.91 -28.26 7.62
CA ARG A 137 15.22 -28.93 7.46
C ARG A 137 15.15 -30.02 6.42
N ASP A 138 16.19 -30.13 5.60
CA ASP A 138 16.36 -31.23 4.66
C ASP A 138 16.95 -32.49 5.33
N ALA A 139 17.22 -33.52 4.53
CA ALA A 139 17.78 -34.79 4.98
C ALA A 139 19.23 -34.67 5.52
N GLN A 140 19.97 -33.65 5.08
CA GLN A 140 21.34 -33.34 5.52
C GLN A 140 21.35 -32.42 6.75
N GLY A 141 20.17 -31.98 7.21
CA GLY A 141 20.00 -31.09 8.35
C GLY A 141 20.20 -29.61 8.04
N GLN A 142 20.37 -29.23 6.76
CA GLN A 142 20.44 -27.82 6.37
C GLN A 142 19.09 -27.15 6.54
N VAL A 143 19.13 -25.85 6.86
CA VAL A 143 17.93 -25.04 7.06
C VAL A 143 17.44 -24.55 5.70
N VAL A 144 16.16 -24.77 5.42
CA VAL A 144 15.48 -24.33 4.20
C VAL A 144 14.38 -23.35 4.59
N ALA A 145 14.41 -22.15 4.03
CA ALA A 145 13.34 -21.16 4.14
C ALA A 145 12.39 -21.35 2.95
N VAL A 146 11.10 -21.53 3.25
CA VAL A 146 10.02 -21.66 2.27
C VAL A 146 9.02 -20.55 2.53
#